data_AF-A0A1G6UQD3-F1
#
_entry.id   AF-A0A1G6UQD3-F1
#
_cell.length_a   1.000
_cell.length_b   1.000
_cell.length_c   1.000
_cell.angle_alpha   90.00
_cell.angle_beta   90.00
_cell.angle_gamma   90.00
#
_symmetry.space_group_name_H-M   'P 1'
#
loop_
_entity.id
_entity.type
_entity.pdbx_description
1 polymer ?
#
loop_
_entity_poly.entity_id
_entity_poly.type
_entity_poly.pdbx_seq_one_letter_code
_entity_poly.pdbx_strand_id
1 'polypeptide(L)' 'MGRWTIHTAGDVEHGPLIDHVASELSCTGLRTWPGHSADLALSDHSGVVCRLVPASPVGPDAGAMA' A
#
# COMPACT_ATOMS: atom_id res chain seq x y z
N MET A 1 17.00 -4.51 10.54
CA MET A 1 16.08 -3.70 9.73
C MET A 1 14.75 -4.44 9.71
N GLY A 2 13.67 -3.81 10.19
CA GLY A 2 12.34 -4.43 10.29
C GLY A 2 11.80 -4.88 8.93
N ARG A 3 10.82 -5.78 8.92
CA ARG A 3 10.30 -6.42 7.71
C ARG A 3 9.30 -5.49 7.01
N TRP A 4 9.79 -4.44 6.37
CA TRP A 4 8.96 -3.50 5.64
C TRP A 4 8.36 -4.18 4.41
N THR A 5 7.05 -4.06 4.24
CA THR A 5 6.33 -4.56 3.06
C THR A 5 6.07 -3.37 2.13
N ILE A 6 6.32 -3.57 0.83
CA ILE A 6 6.10 -2.56 -0.21
C ILE A 6 4.75 -2.85 -0.88
N HIS A 7 3.88 -1.86 -0.91
CA HIS A 7 2.60 -1.91 -1.61
C HIS A 7 2.63 -0.97 -2.81
N THR A 8 2.32 -1.48 -3.99
CA THR A 8 2.27 -0.71 -5.24
C THR A 8 0.94 -0.94 -5.95
N ALA A 9 0.39 0.10 -6.57
CA ALA A 9 -0.83 0.03 -7.35
C ALA A 9 -0.67 0.84 -8.63
N GLY A 10 -1.28 0.36 -9.71
CA GLY A 10 -1.14 0.92 -11.05
C GLY A 10 -0.82 -0.16 -12.05
N ASP A 11 -0.97 0.17 -13.32
CA ASP A 11 -0.63 -0.70 -14.44
C ASP A 11 0.58 -0.13 -15.18
N VAL A 12 1.47 -1.03 -15.60
CA VAL A 12 2.72 -0.68 -16.30
C VAL A 12 2.44 -0.04 -17.68
N GLU A 13 1.26 -0.26 -18.23
CA GLU A 13 0.79 0.36 -19.48
C GLU A 13 0.81 1.90 -19.41
N HIS A 14 0.63 2.47 -18.22
CA HIS A 14 0.62 3.92 -18.00
C HIS A 14 1.99 4.48 -17.57
N GLY A 15 3.06 3.67 -17.67
CA GLY A 15 4.42 4.05 -17.27
C GLY A 15 4.98 3.21 -16.11
N PRO A 16 6.20 3.51 -15.66
CA PRO A 16 6.85 2.76 -14.59
C PRO A 16 6.13 2.95 -13.24
N LEU A 17 5.97 1.86 -12.49
CA LEU A 17 5.42 1.88 -11.13
C LEU A 17 6.47 2.44 -10.16
N ILE A 18 6.51 3.76 -9.99
CA ILE A 18 7.51 4.46 -9.17
C ILE A 18 6.96 4.95 -7.83
N ASP A 19 5.64 4.92 -7.65
CA ASP A 19 4.97 5.30 -6.42
C ASP A 19 4.67 4.07 -5.56
N HIS A 20 5.03 4.13 -4.27
CA HIS A 20 4.93 3.02 -3.34
C HIS A 20 4.53 3.45 -1.93
N VAL A 21 3.82 2.58 -1.23
CA VAL A 21 3.58 2.69 0.21
C VAL A 21 4.40 1.60 0.91
N ALA A 22 5.37 1.99 1.73
CA ALA A 22 6.14 1.06 2.56
C ALA A 22 5.63 1.10 4.01
N SER A 23 5.27 -0.05 4.57
CA SER A 23 4.75 -0.15 5.94
C SER A 23 5.01 -1.53 6.57
N GLU A 24 5.00 -1.57 7.91
CA GLU A 24 4.91 -2.83 8.68
C GLU A 24 3.46 -3.26 8.95
N LEU A 25 2.49 -2.41 8.57
CA LEU A 25 1.05 -2.65 8.67
C LEU A 25 0.54 -3.47 7.48
N SER A 26 -0.58 -4.18 7.67
CA SER A 26 -1.22 -4.91 6.58
C SER A 26 -2.06 -3.98 5.70
N CYS A 27 -1.91 -4.11 4.38
CA CYS A 27 -2.75 -3.41 3.42
C CYS A 27 -3.98 -4.24 3.06
N THR A 28 -5.18 -3.70 3.27
CA THR A 28 -6.45 -4.43 3.01
C THR A 28 -7.26 -3.88 1.84
N GLY A 29 -6.80 -2.77 1.23
CA GLY A 29 -7.48 -2.15 0.11
C GLY A 29 -6.48 -1.35 -0.72
N LEU A 30 -5.74 -2.07 -1.57
CA LEU A 30 -4.74 -1.51 -2.48
C LEU A 30 -5.41 -1.16 -3.81
N ARG A 31 -5.34 0.10 -4.21
CA ARG A 31 -5.88 0.57 -5.49
C ARG A 31 -5.13 1.79 -6.01
N THR A 32 -5.21 2.01 -7.31
CA THR A 32 -4.80 3.26 -7.93
C THR A 32 -5.86 4.32 -7.67
N TRP A 33 -5.42 5.54 -7.39
CA TRP A 33 -6.24 6.73 -7.45
C TRP A 33 -5.83 7.52 -8.69
N PRO A 34 -6.73 7.68 -9.67
CA PRO A 34 -6.35 8.24 -10.96
C PRO A 34 -6.03 9.74 -10.92
N GLY A 35 -6.25 10.40 -9.76
CA GLY A 35 -5.81 11.76 -9.55
C GLY A 35 -6.41 12.78 -10.51
N HIS A 36 -7.66 12.60 -10.97
CA HIS A 36 -8.34 13.58 -11.83
C HIS A 36 -9.51 14.25 -11.11
N SER A 37 -9.82 15.47 -11.53
CA SER A 37 -11.03 16.20 -11.20
C SER A 37 -11.68 16.66 -12.50
N ALA A 38 -12.89 16.16 -12.78
CA ALA A 38 -13.48 16.21 -14.12
C ALA A 38 -12.49 15.63 -15.16
N ASP A 39 -12.24 16.35 -16.25
CA ASP A 39 -11.37 15.89 -17.34
C ASP A 39 -9.89 16.29 -17.15
N LEU A 40 -9.54 16.90 -16.00
CA LEU A 40 -8.19 17.39 -15.74
C LEU A 40 -7.46 16.51 -14.72
N ALA A 41 -6.24 16.13 -15.05
CA ALA A 41 -5.31 15.53 -14.10
C ALA A 41 -4.88 16.56 -13.04
N LEU A 42 -4.88 16.14 -11.78
CA LEU A 42 -4.42 16.91 -10.63
C LEU A 42 -2.90 16.82 -10.42
N SER A 43 -2.28 15.78 -10.99
CA SER A 43 -0.84 15.51 -11.00
C SER A 43 -0.49 14.72 -12.26
N ASP A 44 0.77 14.79 -12.65
CA ASP A 44 1.40 13.91 -13.64
C ASP A 44 1.53 12.45 -13.16
N HIS A 45 1.29 12.18 -11.88
CA HIS A 45 1.27 10.84 -11.28
C HIS A 45 -0.14 10.46 -10.83
N SER A 46 -0.46 9.16 -10.97
CA SER A 46 -1.58 8.56 -10.25
C SER A 46 -1.18 8.23 -8.81
N GLY A 47 -2.10 8.38 -7.85
CA GLY A 47 -1.83 8.03 -6.46
C GLY A 47 -1.93 6.54 -6.19
N VAL A 48 -1.14 6.06 -5.21
CA VAL A 48 -1.31 4.72 -4.61
C VAL A 48 -2.12 4.84 -3.33
N VAL A 49 -3.26 4.17 -3.27
CA VAL A 49 -4.11 4.15 -2.07
C VAL A 49 -4.02 2.78 -1.42
N CYS A 50 -3.72 2.78 -0.13
CA CYS A 50 -3.69 1.59 0.70
C CYS A 50 -4.44 1.85 2.02
N ARG A 51 -5.42 1.00 2.35
CA ARG A 51 -6.01 0.97 3.69
C ARG A 51 -5.14 0.14 4.63
N LEU A 52 -4.39 0.83 5.49
CA LEU A 52 -3.51 0.21 6.49
C LEU A 52 -4.30 -0.18 7.75
N VAL A 53 -4.03 -1.38 8.23
CA VAL A 53 -4.52 -1.89 9.53
C VAL A 53 -3.34 -2.47 10.32
N PRO A 54 -3.38 -2.44 11.67
CA PRO A 54 -2.44 -3.21 12.49
C PRO A 54 -2.25 -4.60 11.90
N ALA A 55 -1.01 -4.99 11.64
CA ALA A 55 -0.73 -6.36 11.26
C ALA A 55 -1.29 -7.23 12.38
N SER A 56 -2.12 -8.22 12.04
CA SER A 56 -2.44 -9.25 13.03
C SER A 56 -1.12 -9.81 13.51
N PRO A 57 -0.86 -9.92 14.82
CA PRO A 57 0.32 -10.60 15.28
C PRO A 57 0.27 -11.99 14.64
N VAL A 58 1.17 -12.25 13.69
CA VAL A 58 1.54 -13.62 13.37
C VAL A 58 2.25 -14.08 14.64
N GLY A 59 1.48 -14.64 15.56
CA GLY A 59 2.00 -15.04 16.85
C GLY A 59 3.18 -15.98 16.63
N PRO A 60 4.39 -15.65 17.11
CA PRO A 60 5.23 -16.72 17.61
C PRO A 60 4.57 -17.17 18.92
N ASP A 61 4.51 -18.46 19.22
CA ASP A 61 4.29 -18.87 20.62
C ASP A 61 3.04 -18.30 21.30
N ALA A 62 1.84 -18.71 20.86
CA ALA A 62 0.65 -18.73 21.75
C ALA A 62 0.79 -19.81 22.85
N GLY A 63 2.00 -19.99 23.37
CA GLY A 63 2.39 -20.91 24.42
C GLY A 63 3.05 -20.14 25.55
N ALA A 64 2.44 -20.23 26.73
CA ALA A 64 2.93 -19.77 28.02
C ALA A 64 3.02 -18.26 28.25
N MET A 65 1.90 -17.67 28.68
CA MET A 65 1.93 -16.71 29.78
C MET A 65 1.33 -17.44 30.99
N ALA A 66 2.20 -17.81 31.92
CA ALA A 66 1.88 -18.35 33.24
C ALA A 66 1.35 -17.25 34.18
#